data_AF-A0A453IPL3-F1
#
_entry.id   AF-A0A453IPL3-F1
#
_cell.length_a   1.000
_cell.length_b   1.000
_cell.length_c   1.000
_cell.angle_alpha   90.00
_cell.angle_beta   90.00
_cell.angle_gamma   90.00
#
_symmetry.space_group_name_H-M   'P 1'
#
loop_
_entity.id
_entity.type
_entity.pdbx_description
1 polymer ?
#
loop_
_entity_poly.entity_id
_entity_poly.type
_entity_poly.pdbx_seq_one_letter_code
_entity_poly.pdbx_strand_id
1 'polypeptide(L)' 'HNRKSWSKFVNAENRHLVSEEAIDFLDKLLRFDHQDRLTAEEAMAHEYFHQVRAAENSRGRT' A
#
# COMPACT_ATOMS: atom_id res chain seq x y z
N HIS A 1 -19.56 5.49 -12.47
CA HIS A 1 -18.33 6.19 -12.06
C HIS A 1 -17.16 5.52 -12.78
N ASN A 2 -16.43 6.23 -13.65
CA ASN A 2 -15.23 5.64 -14.30
C ASN A 2 -14.05 5.67 -13.32
N ARG A 3 -13.36 4.54 -13.17
CA ARG A 3 -12.13 4.45 -12.35
C ARG A 3 -11.08 5.38 -12.95
N LYS A 4 -10.60 6.35 -12.16
CA LYS A 4 -9.47 7.19 -12.55
C LYS A 4 -8.18 6.46 -12.13
N SER A 5 -7.16 6.47 -12.98
CA SER A 5 -5.85 5.95 -12.60
C SER A 5 -5.30 6.74 -11.40
N TRP A 6 -4.74 6.03 -10.42
CA TRP A 6 -4.08 6.64 -9.26
C TRP A 6 -2.93 7.57 -9.66
N SER A 7 -2.28 7.33 -10.80
CA SER A 7 -1.22 8.19 -11.35
C SER A 7 -1.68 9.64 -11.55
N LYS A 8 -2.99 9.90 -11.69
CA LYS A 8 -3.54 11.25 -11.82
C LYS A 8 -3.37 12.09 -10.55
N PHE A 9 -3.17 11.46 -9.39
CA PHE A 9 -2.98 12.15 -8.11
C PHE A 9 -1.51 12.38 -7.77
N VAL A 10 -0.58 11.93 -8.63
CA VAL A 10 0.86 12.11 -8.44
C VAL A 10 1.27 13.48 -8.97
N ASN A 11 1.93 14.27 -8.13
CA ASN A 11 2.47 15.59 -8.42
C ASN A 11 3.94 15.69 -8.00
N ALA A 12 4.59 16.83 -8.22
CA ALA A 12 6.02 16.99 -7.90
C ALA A 12 6.32 16.86 -6.40
N GLU A 13 5.36 17.23 -5.54
CA GLU A 13 5.51 17.22 -4.09
C GLU A 13 5.40 15.82 -3.51
N ASN A 14 4.49 14.97 -4.02
CA ASN A 14 4.23 13.64 -3.48
C ASN A 14 4.94 12.50 -4.23
N ARG A 15 5.57 12.77 -5.38
CA ARG A 15 6.23 11.74 -6.20
C ARG A 15 7.20 10.85 -5.41
N HIS A 16 7.92 11.42 -4.46
CA HIS A 16 8.89 10.69 -3.64
C HIS A 16 8.24 9.74 -2.61
N LEU A 17 6.94 9.89 -2.36
CA LEU A 17 6.14 9.03 -1.47
C LEU A 17 5.36 7.96 -2.23
N VAL A 18 5.37 8.01 -3.56
CA VAL A 18 4.56 7.13 -4.41
C VAL A 18 5.45 6.07 -5.04
N SER A 19 5.24 4.82 -4.67
CA SER A 19 5.79 3.64 -5.33
C SER A 19 4.69 2.79 -5.98
N GLU A 20 5.05 1.86 -6.85
CA GLU A 20 4.09 0.96 -7.49
C GLU A 20 3.36 0.11 -6.43
N GLU A 21 4.08 -0.36 -5.41
CA GLU A 21 3.55 -1.14 -4.30
C GLU A 21 2.59 -0.32 -3.43
N ALA A 22 2.85 0.98 -3.26
CA ALA A 22 1.98 1.89 -2.51
C ALA A 22 0.64 2.08 -3.22
N ILE A 23 0.68 2.24 -4.55
CA ILE A 23 -0.53 2.38 -5.37
C ILE A 23 -1.33 1.07 -5.42
N ASP A 24 -0.65 -0.06 -5.59
CA ASP A 24 -1.28 -1.38 -5.57
C ASP A 24 -1.96 -1.66 -4.22
N PHE A 25 -1.29 -1.34 -3.11
CA PHE A 25 -1.86 -1.42 -1.77
C PHE A 25 -3.14 -0.58 -1.63
N LEU A 26 -3.10 0.67 -2.10
CA LEU A 26 -4.25 1.57 -2.05
C LEU A 26 -5.42 1.08 -2.92
N ASP A 27 -5.15 0.53 -4.10
CA ASP A 27 -6.17 -0.02 -5.00
C ASP A 27 -6.90 -1.22 -4.39
N LYS A 28 -6.19 -2.05 -3.61
CA LYS A 28 -6.77 -3.20 -2.90
C LYS A 28 -7.55 -2.82 -1.63
N LEU A 29 -7.32 -1.63 -1.05
CA LEU A 29 -8.09 -1.14 0.09
C LEU A 29 -9.31 -0.31 -0.32
N LEU A 30 -9.16 0.58 -1.32
CA LEU A 30 -10.21 1.50 -1.75
C LEU A 30 -11.12 0.84 -2.80
N ARG A 31 -11.75 -0.27 -2.39
CA ARG A 31 -12.78 -0.98 -3.16
C ARG A 31 -14.18 -0.53 -2.76
N PHE A 32 -15.05 -0.42 -3.76
CA PHE A 32 -16.47 -0.12 -3.54
C PHE A 32 -17.15 -1.24 -2.74
N ASP A 33 -16.94 -2.49 -3.16
CA ASP A 33 -17.33 -3.65 -2.36
C ASP A 33 -16.44 -3.75 -1.12
N HIS A 34 -17.05 -3.95 0.03
CA HIS A 34 -16.33 -4.10 1.29
C HIS A 34 -15.70 -5.49 1.45
N GLN A 35 -16.23 -6.51 0.77
CA GLN A 35 -15.69 -7.87 0.81
C GLN A 35 -14.39 -8.00 0.00
N ASP A 36 -14.20 -7.15 -1.01
CA ASP A 36 -12.98 -7.10 -1.82
C ASP A 36 -11.83 -6.33 -1.16
N ARG A 37 -12.07 -5.69 -0.01
CA ARG A 37 -11.03 -4.95 0.70
C ARG A 37 -10.12 -5.93 1.42
N LEU A 38 -8.82 -5.65 1.39
CA LEU A 38 -7.88 -6.39 2.23
C LEU A 38 -8.29 -6.29 3.70
N THR A 39 -8.24 -7.43 4.38
CA THR A 39 -8.25 -7.50 5.84
C THR A 39 -6.99 -6.86 6.42
N ALA A 40 -7.01 -6.54 7.71
CA ALA A 40 -5.84 -5.99 8.39
C ALA A 40 -4.62 -6.92 8.32
N GLU A 41 -4.85 -8.24 8.44
CA GLU A 41 -3.80 -9.26 8.36
C GLU A 41 -3.16 -9.29 6.97
N GLU A 42 -3.97 -9.32 5.90
CA GLU A 42 -3.47 -9.27 4.53
C GLU A 42 -2.78 -7.94 4.21
N ALA A 43 -3.29 -6.84 4.75
CA ALA A 43 -2.70 -5.52 4.59
C ALA A 43 -1.30 -5.45 5.21
N MET A 44 -1.11 -6.01 6.41
CA MET A 44 0.20 -6.08 7.07
C MET A 44 1.20 -6.98 6.33
N ALA A 45 0.71 -8.01 5.63
CA ALA A 45 1.52 -8.91 4.82
C ALA A 45 1.92 -8.33 3.44
N HIS A 46 1.32 -7.21 3.02
CA HIS A 46 1.56 -6.60 1.71
C HIS A 46 3.03 -6.19 1.48
N GLU A 47 3.52 -6.28 0.24
CA GLU A 47 4.91 -5.94 -0.15
C GLU A 47 5.30 -4.50 0.19
N TYR A 48 4.33 -3.58 0.18
CA TYR A 48 4.54 -2.20 0.62
C TYR A 48 5.16 -2.09 2.03
N PHE A 49 4.85 -3.03 2.92
CA PHE A 49 5.40 -3.07 4.28
C PHE A 49 6.61 -4.00 4.45
N HIS A 50 7.16 -4.57 3.37
CA HIS A 50 8.27 -5.51 3.43
C HIS A 50 9.48 -4.94 4.18
N GLN A 51 9.87 -3.69 3.89
CA GLN A 51 10.99 -3.03 4.58
C GLN A 51 10.73 -2.85 6.09
N VAL A 52 9.49 -2.53 6.47
CA VAL A 52 9.09 -2.37 7.88
C VAL A 52 9.16 -3.73 8.60
N ARG A 53 8.62 -4.80 8.00
CA ARG A 53 8.70 -6.15 8.57
C ARG A 53 10.14 -6.64 8.73
N ALA A 54 10.99 -6.37 7.73
CA ALA A 54 12.41 -6.71 7.80
C ALA A 54 13.13 -5.97 8.92
N ALA A 55 12.86 -4.66 9.08
CA ALA A 55 13.42 -3.85 10.15
C ALA A 55 12.97 -4.32 11.54
N GLU A 56 11.67 -4.60 11.73
CA GLU A 56 11.14 -5.12 13.00
C GLU A 56 11.77 -6.49 13.35
N ASN A 57 11.89 -7.40 12.37
CA ASN A 57 12.57 -8.69 12.55
C ASN A 57 14.06 -8.57 12.87
N SER A 58 14.70 -7.44 12.55
CA SER A 58 16.09 -7.18 12.92
C SER A 58 16.21 -6.62 14.34
N ARG A 59 15.25 -5.79 14.78
CA ARG A 59 15.18 -5.20 16.13
C ARG A 59 14.89 -6.24 17.22
N GLY A 60 14.08 -7.26 16.92
CA GLY A 60 13.79 -8.33 17.87
C GLY A 60 14.93 -9.33 18.10
N ARG A 61 16.07 -9.20 17.40
CA ARG A 61 17.24 -10.09 17.49
C ARG A 61 18.44 -9.49 18.24
N THR A 62 18.29 -8.30 18.81
CA THR A 62 19.23 -7.68 19.77
C THR A 62 18.63 -7.68 21.15
#